data_AF-A0A1Q4ZKB1-F1
#
_entry.id   AF-A0A1Q4ZKB1-F1
#
_cell.length_a   1.000
_cell.length_b   1.000
_cell.length_c   1.000
_cell.angle_alpha   90.00
_cell.angle_beta   90.00
_cell.angle_gamma   90.00
#
_symmetry.space_group_name_H-M   'P 1'
#
loop_
_entity.id
_entity.type
_entity.pdbx_description
1 polymer ?
#
loop_
_entity_poly.entity_id
_entity_poly.type
_entity_poly.pdbx_seq_one_letter_code
_entity_poly.pdbx_strand_id
1 'polypeptide(L)'
;MTPTHHVCGYIPPGSPLRALAGRIITLPANGLQQLYERIGQLRAAGARPFVLAVPRPVNWTRIAVALTAGVLADLVAALAAILTGHTTSAWVAAAGMVLLGISLFPVLTHLEKDL
;
A
#
# COMPACT_ATOMS: atom_id res chain seq x y z
N MET A 1 -2.42 -10.76 9.54
CA MET A 1 -1.86 -9.42 9.80
C MET A 1 -0.57 -9.27 9.01
N THR A 2 -0.48 -8.26 8.16
CA THR A 2 0.76 -7.91 7.45
C THR A 2 1.73 -7.23 8.41
N PRO A 3 3.02 -7.63 8.45
CA PRO A 3 3.98 -7.07 9.37
C PRO A 3 4.23 -5.59 9.07
N THR A 4 4.26 -4.78 10.12
CA THR A 4 4.46 -3.33 10.01
C THR A 4 5.93 -2.96 9.87
N HIS A 5 6.83 -3.83 10.34
CA HIS A 5 8.28 -3.62 10.28
C HIS A 5 9.00 -4.94 9.99
N HIS A 6 10.09 -4.88 9.22
CA HIS A 6 11.04 -5.97 9.06
C HIS A 6 12.33 -5.61 9.78
N VAL A 7 12.82 -6.50 10.66
CA VAL A 7 14.17 -6.39 11.22
C VAL A 7 15.07 -7.28 10.41
N CYS A 8 16.07 -6.68 9.78
CA CYS A 8 17.11 -7.39 9.06
C CYS A 8 18.37 -7.46 9.94
N GLY A 9 19.09 -8.57 9.90
CA GLY A 9 20.36 -8.73 10.61
C GLY A 9 21.44 -9.26 9.68
N TYR A 10 22.60 -8.59 9.64
CA TYR A 10 23.77 -9.14 8.95
C TYR A 10 24.40 -10.27 9.76
N ILE A 11 24.49 -11.46 9.16
CA ILE A 11 25.14 -12.61 9.80
C ILE A 11 26.67 -12.45 9.72
N PRO A 12 27.42 -12.67 10.82
CA PRO A 12 28.88 -12.64 10.82
C PRO A 12 29.49 -13.64 9.82
N PRO A 13 30.64 -13.30 9.19
CA PRO A 13 31.20 -14.10 8.12
C PRO A 13 31.66 -15.51 8.53
N GLY A 14 31.96 -15.73 9.81
CA GLY A 14 32.35 -17.03 10.37
C GLY A 14 31.22 -17.79 11.09
N SER A 15 29.97 -17.31 11.03
CA SER A 15 28.86 -18.00 11.68
C SER A 15 28.34 -19.17 10.82
N PRO A 16 28.13 -20.36 11.41
CA PRO A 16 27.56 -21.51 10.69
C PRO A 16 26.14 -21.22 10.16
N LEU A 17 25.43 -20.27 10.75
CA LEU A 17 24.11 -19.82 10.30
C LEU A 17 24.12 -19.17 8.91
N ARG A 18 25.29 -18.72 8.43
CA ARG A 18 25.44 -18.13 7.10
C ARG A 18 25.17 -19.12 5.98
N ALA A 19 25.45 -20.41 6.21
CA ALA A 19 25.18 -21.47 5.25
C ALA A 19 23.67 -21.77 5.11
N LEU A 20 22.89 -21.52 6.17
CA LEU A 20 21.45 -21.80 6.23
C LEU A 20 20.59 -20.60 5.85
N ALA A 21 20.92 -19.40 6.34
CA ALA A 21 20.10 -18.20 6.20
C ALA A 21 20.73 -17.13 5.28
N GLY A 22 21.85 -17.43 4.63
CA GLY A 22 22.54 -16.51 3.74
C GLY A 22 23.23 -15.36 4.47
N ARG A 23 23.36 -14.19 3.83
CA ARG A 23 24.06 -13.03 4.41
C ARG A 23 23.19 -12.18 5.34
N ILE A 24 21.87 -12.22 5.14
CA ILE A 24 20.90 -11.34 5.79
C ILE A 24 19.73 -12.21 6.27
N ILE A 25 19.40 -12.12 7.55
CA ILE A 25 18.17 -12.72 8.12
C ILE A 25 17.12 -11.64 8.22
N THR A 26 15.91 -11.89 7.73
CA THR A 26 14.77 -10.97 7.85
C THR A 26 13.73 -11.56 8.80
N LEU A 27 13.37 -10.81 9.84
CA LEU A 27 12.36 -11.21 10.83
C LEU A 27 11.18 -10.22 10.80
N PRO A 28 9.94 -10.68 10.65
CA PRO A 28 8.77 -9.80 10.74
C PRO A 28 8.52 -9.34 12.19
N ALA A 29 8.10 -8.08 12.35
CA ALA A 29 7.67 -7.50 13.61
C ALA A 29 6.33 -6.76 13.43
N ASN A 30 5.34 -7.11 14.27
CA ASN A 30 3.98 -6.58 14.20
C ASN A 30 3.78 -5.34 15.11
N GLY A 31 4.85 -4.78 15.66
CA GLY A 31 4.81 -3.62 16.54
C GLY A 31 6.19 -3.27 17.13
N LEU A 32 6.30 -2.11 17.76
CA LEU A 32 7.56 -1.59 18.31
C LEU A 32 8.14 -2.50 19.40
N GLN A 33 7.30 -3.08 20.26
CA GLN A 33 7.77 -3.97 21.32
C GLN A 33 8.42 -5.25 20.77
N GLN A 34 7.77 -5.89 19.78
CA GLN A 34 8.38 -7.03 19.06
C GLN A 34 9.63 -6.62 18.28
N LEU A 35 9.66 -5.41 17.72
CA LEU A 35 10.84 -4.88 17.04
C LEU A 35 12.05 -4.85 18.00
N TYR A 36 11.87 -4.29 19.21
CA TYR A 36 12.92 -4.22 20.22
C TYR A 36 13.42 -5.61 20.66
N GLU A 37 12.51 -6.56 20.88
CA GLU A 37 12.88 -7.95 21.22
C GLU A 37 13.69 -8.60 20.09
N ARG A 38 13.25 -8.45 18.84
CA ARG A 38 13.94 -9.02 17.66
C ARG A 38 15.32 -8.40 17.44
N ILE A 39 15.46 -7.09 17.66
CA ILE A 39 16.77 -6.40 17.65
C ILE A 39 17.69 -6.97 18.73
N GLY A 40 17.17 -7.20 19.94
CA GLY A 40 17.93 -7.81 21.04
C GLY A 40 18.41 -9.22 20.72
N GLN A 41 17.52 -10.06 20.17
CA GLN A 41 17.85 -11.44 19.73
C GLN A 41 18.93 -11.46 18.64
N LEU A 42 18.82 -10.59 17.64
CA LEU A 42 19.82 -10.49 16.57
C LEU A 42 21.18 -10.03 17.11
N ARG A 43 21.20 -9.06 18.03
CA ARG A 43 22.44 -8.61 18.65
C ARG A 43 23.08 -9.70 19.52
N ALA A 44 22.28 -10.46 20.28
CA ALA A 44 22.74 -11.60 21.06
C ALA A 44 23.32 -12.71 20.17
N ALA A 45 22.79 -12.89 18.96
CA ALA A 45 23.32 -13.79 17.94
C ALA A 45 24.56 -13.23 17.18
N GLY A 46 25.08 -12.05 17.59
CA GLY A 46 26.21 -11.39 16.96
C GLY A 46 25.90 -10.73 15.60
N ALA A 47 24.64 -10.69 15.19
CA ALA A 47 24.23 -10.04 13.96
C ALA A 47 24.11 -8.52 14.16
N ARG A 48 24.38 -7.74 13.10
CA ARG A 48 24.15 -6.28 13.09
C ARG A 48 22.74 -5.99 12.59
N PRO A 49 21.81 -5.55 13.47
CA PRO A 49 20.43 -5.30 13.07
C PRO A 49 20.27 -3.96 12.35
N PHE A 50 19.40 -3.92 11.35
CA PHE A 50 18.88 -2.73 10.70
C PHE A 50 17.38 -2.92 10.44
N VAL A 51 16.61 -1.83 10.45
CA VAL A 51 15.15 -1.91 10.31
C VAL A 51 14.77 -1.45 8.91
N LEU A 52 13.97 -2.27 8.22
CA LEU A 52 13.25 -1.91 7.01
C LEU A 52 11.80 -1.59 7.41
N ALA A 53 11.38 -0.35 7.13
CA ALA A 53 9.95 -0.04 7.12
C ALA A 53 9.33 -0.82 5.97
N VAL A 54 8.31 -1.63 6.25
CA VAL A 54 7.57 -2.34 5.22
C VAL A 54 6.56 -1.36 4.65
N PRO A 55 6.49 -1.15 3.32
CA PRO A 55 5.46 -0.32 2.73
C PRO A 55 4.09 -0.81 3.19
N ARG A 56 3.24 0.12 3.65
CA ARG A 56 1.88 -0.27 4.07
C ARG A 56 1.14 -0.85 2.85
N PRO A 57 0.49 -2.01 2.97
CA PRO A 57 -0.28 -2.56 1.87
C PRO A 57 -1.43 -1.61 1.54
N VAL A 58 -1.39 -1.06 0.33
CA VAL A 58 -2.45 -0.22 -0.21
C VAL A 58 -3.66 -1.10 -0.55
N ASN A 59 -4.84 -0.75 -0.03
CA ASN A 59 -6.07 -1.48 -0.31
C ASN A 59 -6.65 -1.09 -1.68
N TRP A 60 -5.96 -1.50 -2.75
CA TRP A 60 -6.34 -1.25 -4.15
C TRP A 60 -7.77 -1.69 -4.46
N THR A 61 -8.21 -2.80 -3.88
CA THR A 61 -9.56 -3.34 -4.08
C THR A 61 -10.63 -2.34 -3.65
N ARG A 62 -10.45 -1.68 -2.50
CA ARG A 62 -11.41 -0.69 -2.01
C ARG A 62 -11.45 0.57 -2.88
N ILE A 63 -10.28 1.03 -3.33
CA ILE A 63 -10.16 2.19 -4.22
C ILE A 63 -10.85 1.88 -5.55
N ALA A 64 -10.52 0.75 -6.17
CA ALA A 64 -11.11 0.32 -7.44
C ALA A 64 -12.64 0.18 -7.36
N VAL A 65 -13.16 -0.41 -6.28
CA VAL A 65 -14.62 -0.53 -6.06
C VAL A 65 -15.27 0.85 -5.95
N ALA A 66 -14.67 1.78 -5.19
CA ALA A 66 -15.22 3.12 -5.01
C ALA A 66 -15.26 3.91 -6.33
N LEU A 67 -14.18 3.85 -7.13
CA LEU A 67 -14.13 4.47 -8.47
C LEU A 67 -15.14 3.87 -9.42
N THR A 68 -15.22 2.55 -9.48
CA THR A 68 -16.15 1.85 -10.38
C THR A 68 -17.59 2.20 -10.04
N ALA A 69 -17.93 2.23 -8.74
CA ALA A 69 -19.25 2.63 -8.27
C ALA A 69 -19.56 4.10 -8.60
N GLY A 70 -18.61 5.02 -8.42
CA GLY A 70 -18.77 6.43 -8.77
C GLY A 70 -19.00 6.64 -10.27
N VAL A 71 -18.16 6.04 -11.11
CA VAL A 71 -18.30 6.13 -12.58
C VAL A 71 -19.61 5.51 -13.05
N LEU A 72 -20.02 4.37 -12.48
CA LEU A 72 -21.30 3.73 -12.82
C LEU A 72 -22.49 4.61 -12.43
N ALA A 73 -22.45 5.24 -11.25
CA ALA A 73 -23.51 6.16 -10.81
C ALA A 73 -23.63 7.37 -11.73
N ASP A 74 -22.50 7.98 -12.12
CA ASP A 74 -22.48 9.10 -13.07
C ASP A 74 -22.97 8.67 -14.46
N LEU A 75 -22.68 7.45 -14.90
CA LEU A 75 -23.14 6.92 -16.19
C LEU A 75 -24.67 6.79 -16.19
N VAL A 76 -25.22 6.23 -15.11
CA VAL A 76 -26.67 6.08 -14.94
C VAL A 76 -27.35 7.45 -14.88
N ALA A 77 -26.76 8.42 -14.17
CA ALA A 77 -27.26 9.79 -14.11
C ALA A 77 -27.25 10.48 -15.48
N ALA A 78 -26.18 10.30 -16.27
CA ALA A 78 -26.09 10.82 -17.63
C ALA A 78 -27.14 10.18 -18.56
N LEU A 79 -27.33 8.87 -18.49
CA LEU A 79 -28.35 8.14 -19.26
C LEU A 79 -29.77 8.62 -18.91
N ALA A 80 -30.08 8.76 -17.62
CA ALA A 80 -31.36 9.27 -17.16
C ALA A 80 -31.60 10.73 -17.63
N ALA A 81 -30.56 11.57 -17.59
CA ALA A 81 -30.61 12.94 -18.07
C ALA A 81 -30.88 13.03 -19.58
N ILE A 82 -30.22 12.20 -20.39
CA ILE A 82 -30.43 12.13 -21.84
C ILE A 82 -31.87 11.66 -22.15
N LEU A 83 -32.34 10.61 -21.46
CA LEU A 83 -33.69 10.06 -21.66
C LEU A 83 -34.79 11.04 -21.24
N THR A 84 -34.52 11.96 -20.30
CA THR A 84 -35.45 12.99 -19.85
C THR A 84 -35.26 14.34 -20.54
N GLY A 85 -34.38 14.43 -21.55
CA GLY A 85 -34.14 15.65 -22.33
C GLY A 85 -33.39 16.77 -21.61
N HIS A 86 -32.80 16.50 -20.45
CA HIS A 86 -32.06 17.48 -19.66
C HIS A 86 -30.57 17.45 -20.04
N THR A 87 -30.17 18.29 -20.99
CA THR A 87 -28.79 18.32 -21.54
C THR A 87 -27.75 18.87 -20.56
N THR A 88 -28.15 19.75 -19.65
CA THR A 88 -27.26 20.31 -18.61
C THR A 88 -26.86 19.29 -17.56
N SER A 89 -27.78 18.41 -17.13
CA SER A 89 -27.45 17.34 -16.18
C SER A 89 -26.59 16.23 -16.80
N ALA A 90 -26.74 15.96 -18.09
CA ALA A 90 -25.84 15.05 -18.81
C ALA A 90 -24.40 15.59 -18.85
N TRP A 91 -24.23 16.90 -19.06
CA TRP A 91 -22.92 17.56 -19.02
C TRP A 91 -22.28 17.52 -17.62
N VAL A 92 -23.07 17.75 -16.58
CA VAL A 92 -22.59 17.67 -15.19
C VAL A 92 -22.14 16.24 -14.85
N ALA A 93 -22.88 15.22 -15.27
CA ALA A 93 -22.50 13.82 -15.05
C ALA A 93 -21.22 13.43 -15.82
N ALA A 94 -21.08 13.87 -17.08
CA ALA A 94 -19.86 13.67 -17.85
C ALA A 94 -18.65 14.38 -17.21
N ALA A 95 -18.83 15.59 -16.70
CA ALA A 95 -17.79 16.32 -15.96
C ALA A 95 -17.42 15.60 -14.64
N GLY A 96 -18.39 14.99 -13.96
CA GLY A 96 -18.18 14.14 -12.78
C GLY A 96 -17.25 12.95 -13.06
N MET A 97 -17.48 12.24 -14.17
CA MET A 97 -16.61 11.15 -14.61
C MET A 97 -15.17 11.59 -14.89
N VAL A 98 -15.01 12.73 -15.57
CA VAL A 98 -13.69 13.29 -15.88
C VAL A 98 -12.97 13.71 -14.58
N LEU A 99 -13.69 14.34 -13.65
CA LEU A 99 -13.14 14.71 -12.34
C LEU A 99 -12.73 13.49 -11.51
N LEU A 100 -13.53 12.42 -11.52
CA LEU A 100 -13.17 11.15 -10.88
C LEU A 100 -11.88 10.58 -11.49
N GLY A 101 -11.74 10.60 -12.81
CA GLY A 101 -10.51 10.21 -13.50
C GLY A 101 -9.30 11.06 -13.13
N ILE A 102 -9.43 12.40 -13.11
CA ILE A 102 -8.34 13.32 -12.74
C ILE A 102 -7.95 13.16 -11.27
N SER A 103 -8.92 12.95 -10.38
CA SER A 103 -8.69 12.75 -8.94
C SER A 103 -7.89 11.48 -8.62
N LEU A 104 -7.82 10.53 -9.56
CA LEU A 104 -7.00 9.34 -9.44
C LEU A 104 -5.49 9.67 -9.41
N PHE A 105 -5.10 10.72 -10.13
CA PHE A 105 -3.70 11.10 -10.31
C PHE A 105 -3.00 11.50 -9.00
N PRO A 106 -3.56 12.39 -8.15
CA PRO A 106 -2.98 12.71 -6.84
C PRO A 106 -2.99 11.51 -5.89
N VAL A 107 -3.97 10.60 -5.99
CA VAL A 107 -3.99 9.36 -5.20
C VAL A 107 -2.83 8.46 -5.61
N LEU A 108 -2.62 8.26 -6.92
CA LEU A 108 -1.51 7.46 -7.44
C LEU A 108 -0.14 8.04 -7.04
N THR A 109 0.04 9.36 -7.19
CA THR A 109 1.32 10.02 -6.83
C THR A 109 1.57 10.07 -5.32
N HIS A 110 0.52 10.14 -4.49
CA HIS A 110 0.71 10.04 -3.04
C HIS A 110 1.15 8.63 -2.64
N LEU A 111 0.55 7.60 -3.26
CA LEU A 111 0.90 6.20 -3.00
C LEU A 111 2.29 5.81 -3.50
N GLU A 112 2.78 6.43 -4.58
CA GLU A 112 4.17 6.23 -5.05
C GLU A 112 5.21 6.78 -4.06
N LYS A 113 4.91 7.87 -3.35
CA LYS A 113 5.81 8.44 -2.34
C LYS A 113 5.88 7.62 -1.04
N ASP A 114 4.90 6.76 -0.81
CA ASP A 114 4.80 5.90 0.38
C ASP A 114 5.37 4.47 0.15
N LEU A 115 5.88 4.19 -1.06
CA LEU A 115 6.53 2.94 -1.47
C LEU A 115 8.06 3.04 -1.39
#